data_AF-A0A8J2XD98-F1
#
_entry.id   AF-A0A8J2XD98-F1
#
_cell.length_a   1.000
_cell.length_b   1.000
_cell.length_c   1.000
_cell.angle_alpha   90.00
_cell.angle_beta   90.00
_cell.angle_gamma   90.00
#
_symmetry.space_group_name_H-M   'P 1'
#
loop_
_entity.id
_entity.type
_entity.pdbx_description
1 polymer ?
#
loop_
_entity_poly.entity_id
_entity_poly.type
_entity_poly.pdbx_seq_one_letter_code
_entity_poly.pdbx_strand_id
1 'polypeptide(L)' 'MANFKCLQGYGVNLDDPKLLQLWQEHPERLDCAVAALDEAHTQKRVKNPTAFMKAAIRDGYKPTPSEQHLF' A
#
# COMPACT_ATOMS: atom_id res chain seq x y z
N MET A 1 -0.61 -12.36 -7.94
CA MET A 1 -1.00 -12.57 -6.53
C MET A 1 -0.44 -11.42 -5.71
N ALA A 2 -1.28 -10.58 -5.12
CA ALA A 2 -0.80 -9.49 -4.26
C ALA A 2 0.05 -10.05 -3.11
N ASN A 3 1.19 -9.41 -2.84
CA ASN A 3 2.24 -9.92 -1.96
C ASN A 3 1.86 -9.68 -0.48
N PHE A 4 0.78 -10.31 0.00
CA PHE A 4 0.27 -10.17 1.37
C PHE A 4 1.30 -10.53 2.45
N LYS A 5 2.28 -11.37 2.11
CA LYS A 5 3.40 -11.73 2.99
C LYS A 5 4.29 -10.53 3.33
N CYS A 6 4.48 -9.60 2.41
CA CYS A 6 5.27 -8.38 2.65
C CYS A 6 4.52 -7.44 3.62
N LEU A 7 3.20 -7.39 3.55
CA LEU A 7 2.35 -6.53 4.38
C LEU A 7 2.45 -6.86 5.88
N GLN A 8 2.46 -8.15 6.23
CA GLN A 8 2.72 -8.58 7.61
C GLN A 8 4.12 -8.16 8.08
N GLY A 9 5.13 -8.22 7.20
CA GLY A 9 6.49 -7.77 7.49
C GLY A 9 6.59 -6.27 7.78
N TYR A 10 5.75 -5.45 7.16
CA TYR A 10 5.65 -4.01 7.48
C TYR A 10 4.86 -3.72 8.76
N GLY A 11 4.15 -4.69 9.33
CA GLY A 11 3.27 -4.49 10.49
C GLY A 11 1.86 -4.03 10.12
N VAL A 12 1.38 -4.36 8.92
CA VAL A 12 -0.02 -4.15 8.53
C VAL A 12 -0.91 -5.16 9.23
N ASN A 13 -2.02 -4.67 9.80
CA ASN A 13 -3.10 -5.52 10.30
C ASN A 13 -4.01 -5.98 9.15
N LEU A 14 -3.83 -7.22 8.69
CA LEU A 14 -4.65 -7.82 7.62
C LEU A 14 -6.04 -8.27 8.10
N ASP A 15 -6.26 -8.35 9.43
CA ASP A 15 -7.55 -8.67 10.04
C ASP A 15 -8.46 -7.43 10.24
N ASP A 16 -8.02 -6.24 9.80
CA ASP A 16 -8.82 -5.02 9.89
C ASP A 16 -9.99 -5.10 8.89
N PRO A 17 -11.26 -5.12 9.34
CA PRO A 17 -12.41 -5.32 8.47
C PRO A 17 -12.59 -4.18 7.46
N LYS A 18 -12.13 -2.95 7.77
CA LYS A 18 -12.19 -1.84 6.82
C LYS A 18 -11.12 -1.98 5.73
N LEU A 19 -9.96 -2.51 6.07
CA LEU A 19 -8.93 -2.82 5.08
C LEU A 19 -9.42 -3.93 4.14
N LEU A 20 -9.97 -5.02 4.69
CA LEU A 20 -10.56 -6.11 3.92
C LEU A 20 -11.71 -5.64 3.01
N GLN A 21 -12.55 -4.74 3.49
CA GLN A 21 -13.62 -4.13 2.68
C GLN A 21 -13.03 -3.34 1.50
N LEU A 22 -12.06 -2.46 1.75
CA LEU A 22 -11.39 -1.68 0.71
C LEU A 22 -10.68 -2.58 -0.32
N TRP A 23 -10.17 -3.74 0.09
CA TRP A 23 -9.57 -4.73 -0.82
C TRP A 23 -10.59 -5.34 -1.76
N GLN A 24 -11.81 -5.61 -1.28
CA GLN A 24 -12.91 -6.13 -2.10
C GLN A 24 -13.50 -5.05 -3.01
N GLU A 25 -13.59 -3.80 -2.53
CA GLU A 25 -14.12 -2.68 -3.31
C GLU A 25 -13.16 -2.21 -4.40
N HIS A 26 -11.85 -2.25 -4.15
CA HIS A 26 -10.82 -1.74 -5.06
C HIS A 26 -9.64 -2.72 -5.22
N PRO A 27 -9.87 -3.94 -5.75
CA PRO A 27 -8.83 -4.94 -5.89
C PRO A 27 -7.71 -4.49 -6.84
N GLU A 28 -8.02 -3.67 -7.86
CA GLU A 28 -7.00 -3.15 -8.78
C GLU A 28 -6.02 -2.17 -8.14
N ARG A 29 -6.42 -1.53 -7.03
CA ARG A 29 -5.60 -0.52 -6.34
C ARG A 29 -4.67 -1.15 -5.30
N LEU A 30 -4.85 -2.43 -5.01
CA LEU A 30 -4.06 -3.13 -4.00
C LEU A 30 -2.59 -3.15 -4.36
N ASP A 31 -2.28 -3.46 -5.61
CA ASP A 31 -0.91 -3.56 -6.08
C ASP A 31 -0.19 -2.22 -5.97
N CYS A 32 -0.85 -1.13 -6.39
CA CYS A 32 -0.35 0.24 -6.24
C CYS A 32 -0.17 0.64 -4.75
N ALA A 33 -1.12 0.28 -3.89
CA ALA A 33 -1.05 0.58 -2.46
C ALA A 33 0.07 -0.18 -1.75
N VAL A 34 0.33 -1.44 -2.15
CA VAL A 34 1.44 -2.24 -1.64
C VAL A 34 2.77 -1.63 -2.07
N ALA A 35 2.93 -1.25 -3.34
CA ALA A 35 4.13 -0.60 -3.84
C ALA A 35 4.40 0.75 -3.15
N ALA A 36 3.36 1.55 -2.95
CA ALA A 36 3.45 2.81 -2.20
C ALA A 36 3.87 2.61 -0.74
N LEU A 37 3.34 1.55 -0.10
CA LEU A 37 3.70 1.22 1.27
C LEU A 37 5.17 0.80 1.36
N ASP A 38 5.65 -0.01 0.42
CA ASP A 38 7.05 -0.43 0.36
C ASP A 38 8.01 0.76 0.20
N GLU A 39 7.72 1.67 -0.72
CA GLU A 39 8.50 2.90 -0.92
C GLU A 39 8.50 3.77 0.35
N ALA A 40 7.31 4.02 0.91
CA ALA A 40 7.18 4.85 2.10
C ALA A 40 7.82 4.20 3.35
N HIS A 41 7.80 2.87 3.43
CA HIS A 41 8.48 2.11 4.49
C HIS A 41 10.00 2.17 4.34
N THR A 42 10.53 2.05 3.12
CA THR A 42 11.96 2.24 2.80
C THR A 42 12.44 3.64 3.18
N GLN A 43 11.61 4.66 2.95
CA GLN A 43 11.89 6.05 3.36
C GLN A 43 11.67 6.30 4.87
N LYS A 44 11.26 5.29 5.65
CA LYS A 44 10.86 5.41 7.08
C LYS A 44 9.80 6.50 7.33
N ARG A 45 8.93 6.76 6.34
CA ARG A 45 7.83 7.75 6.41
C ARG A 45 6.53 7.15 6.94
N VAL A 46 6.47 5.84 7.11
CA VAL A 46 5.29 5.12 7.58
C VAL A 46 5.37 4.88 9.08
N LYS A 47 4.55 5.60 9.85
CA LYS A 47 4.36 5.31 11.29
C LYS A 47 3.27 4.27 11.54
N ASN A 48 2.28 4.20 10.66
CA ASN A 48 1.17 3.24 10.75
C ASN A 48 0.88 2.65 9.36
N PRO A 49 1.44 1.45 9.06
CA PRO A 49 1.30 0.77 7.78
C PRO A 49 -0.15 0.51 7.39
N THR A 50 -0.97 0.07 8.35
CA THR A 50 -2.39 -0.22 8.13
C THR A 50 -3.17 1.03 7.73
N ALA A 51 -2.93 2.15 8.43
CA ALA A 51 -3.58 3.41 8.10
C ALA A 51 -3.13 3.94 6.73
N PHE A 52 -1.84 3.82 6.42
CA PHE A 52 -1.29 4.19 5.13
C PHE A 52 -1.93 3.38 4.01
N MET A 53 -2.04 2.06 4.16
CA MET A 53 -2.63 1.23 3.11
C MET A 53 -4.11 1.54 2.89
N LYS A 54 -4.89 1.76 3.96
CA LYS A 54 -6.29 2.20 3.85
C LYS A 54 -6.41 3.51 3.07
N ALA A 55 -5.55 4.49 3.38
CA ALA A 55 -5.51 5.76 2.65
C ALA A 55 -5.10 5.55 1.19
N ALA A 56 -4.06 4.76 0.94
CA ALA A 56 -3.55 4.51 -0.41
C ALA A 56 -4.61 3.85 -1.32
N ILE A 57 -5.37 2.88 -0.82
CA ILE A 57 -6.44 2.22 -1.58
C ILE A 57 -7.60 3.20 -1.82
N ARG A 58 -8.03 3.91 -0.76
CA ARG A 58 -9.17 4.83 -0.80
C ARG A 58 -8.91 6.01 -1.75
N ASP A 59 -7.77 6.68 -1.59
CA ASP A 59 -7.37 7.83 -2.38
C ASP A 59 -6.81 7.44 -3.76
N GLY A 60 -6.60 6.14 -4.01
CA GLY A 60 -6.06 5.65 -5.28
C GLY A 60 -4.63 6.14 -5.52
N TYR A 61 -3.81 6.08 -4.46
CA TYR A 61 -2.43 6.52 -4.50
C TYR A 61 -1.69 5.81 -5.64
N LYS A 62 -1.20 6.61 -6.58
CA LYS A 62 -0.31 6.13 -7.62
C LYS A 62 1.11 6.30 -7.07
N PRO A 63 1.90 5.22 -6.93
CA PRO A 63 3.30 5.37 -6.60
C PRO A 63 3.90 6.40 -7.56
N THR A 64 4.54 7.43 -7.01
CA THR A 64 5.32 8.34 -7.83
C THR A 64 6.32 7.47 -8.56
N PRO A 65 6.31 7.43 -9.91
CA PRO A 65 7.38 6.77 -10.60
C PRO A 65 8.65 7.48 -10.14
N SER A 66 9.50 6.79 -9.39
CA SER A 66 10.90 7.18 -9.26
C SER A 66 11.35 7.40 -10.70
N GLU A 67 11.64 8.66 -11.03
CA GLU A 67 11.70 9.17 -12.39
C GLU A 67 12.27 8.12 -13.36
N GLN A 68 11.46 7.70 -14.33
CA GLN A 68 12.04 7.35 -15.62
C GLN A 68 12.70 8.63 -16.10
N HIS A 69 13.96 8.79 -15.73
CA HIS A 69 14.87 9.80 -16.24
C HIS A 69 15.07 9.47 -17.72
N LEU A 70 14.10 9.89 -18.54
CA LEU A 70 14.20 9.99 -19.98
C LEU A 70 15.11 11.20 -20.27
N PHE A 71 16.41 10.94 -20.38
CA PHE A 71 17.32 11.74 -21.20
C PHE A 71 17.87 10.85 -22.31
#